data_AF-A0A3D2V3X6-F1
#
_entry.id   AF-A0A3D2V3X6-F1
#
_cell.length_a   1.000
_cell.length_b   1.000
_cell.length_c   1.000
_cell.angle_alpha   90.00
_cell.angle_beta   90.00
_cell.angle_gamma   90.00
#
_symmetry.space_group_name_H-M   'P 1'
#
loop_
_entity.id
_entity.type
_entity.pdbx_description
1 polymer ?
#
loop_
_entity_poly.entity_id
_entity_poly.type
_entity_poly.pdbx_seq_one_letter_code
_entity_poly.pdbx_strand_id
1 'polypeptide(L)'
;MQPRTAHSTVARHCIIIMCFVIASLSVVLPDIATAEDPGLSAKQKAVAKIPFERMTASATERIKSTINPKAIYKHLPKSTIQCSPELYIQLVRYPELVCNMWELMGAAKLRVNRIGEFEFIVSDLKGNTSQVELIYGTQNTHVFLIDGNYKGPLLVKNIKAKTVVVVHSSFELNDKSEPITKHSIDLFMNLDSGIGDIVEGVVVPLFMKVTEWNYDEITKFVGQVYDVALTKPDGMQRLITKLTRCQPAIRKRLSKVTTAIAESSVRTAALPK
;
A
#
# COMPACT_ATOMS: atom_id res chain seq x y z
N MET A 1 2.29 11.24 42.61
CA MET A 1 2.66 10.01 41.86
C MET A 1 1.98 10.09 40.50
N GLN A 2 2.69 10.57 39.47
CA GLN A 2 2.16 10.72 38.10
C GLN A 2 2.38 9.43 37.30
N PRO A 3 1.42 8.98 36.47
CA PRO A 3 1.64 7.85 35.57
C PRO A 3 2.35 8.29 34.27
N ARG A 4 3.36 7.50 33.92
CA ARG A 4 4.33 7.66 32.81
C ARG A 4 3.67 7.83 31.42
N THR A 5 4.11 8.88 30.73
CA THR A 5 3.86 9.25 29.34
C THR A 5 4.65 8.41 28.34
N ALA A 6 4.41 7.10 28.25
CA ALA A 6 5.10 6.22 27.28
C ALA A 6 4.33 6.00 25.95
N HIS A 7 3.03 6.26 25.90
CA HIS A 7 2.21 6.04 24.69
C HIS A 7 2.23 7.20 23.67
N SER A 8 2.83 8.35 24.01
CA SER A 8 2.69 9.58 23.20
C SER A 8 3.78 9.82 22.15
N THR A 9 4.88 9.06 22.18
CA THR A 9 6.03 9.30 21.28
C THR A 9 5.92 8.50 19.98
N VAL A 10 5.34 7.30 20.03
CA VAL A 10 5.06 6.47 18.84
C VAL A 10 3.96 7.13 17.99
N ALA A 11 2.91 7.63 18.65
CA ALA A 11 1.82 8.36 17.99
C ALA A 11 2.27 9.67 17.32
N ARG A 12 3.32 10.33 17.83
CA ARG A 12 3.85 11.58 17.24
C ARG A 12 4.72 11.36 16.00
N HIS A 13 5.38 10.22 15.88
CA HIS A 13 6.17 9.88 14.69
C HIS A 13 5.31 9.27 13.57
N CYS A 14 4.20 8.59 13.91
CA CYS A 14 3.24 8.06 12.93
C CYS A 14 2.45 9.14 12.16
N ILE A 15 2.47 10.41 12.58
CA ILE A 15 1.70 11.51 11.97
C ILE A 15 2.31 12.04 10.65
N ILE A 16 3.55 11.67 10.32
CA ILE A 16 4.29 12.19 9.16
C ILE A 16 4.29 11.20 7.97
N ILE A 17 3.89 9.95 8.18
CA ILE A 17 4.27 8.82 7.30
C ILE A 17 3.16 8.44 6.30
N MET A 18 2.11 9.26 6.19
CA MET A 18 0.93 8.95 5.37
C MET A 18 0.72 9.92 4.20
N CYS A 19 1.76 10.05 3.38
CA CYS A 19 1.67 10.59 2.02
C CYS A 19 2.45 9.60 1.15
N PHE A 20 1.78 8.77 0.36
CA PHE A 20 2.50 8.29 -0.80
C PHE A 20 2.77 9.54 -1.63
N VAL A 21 4.05 9.76 -1.93
CA VAL A 21 4.50 10.74 -2.91
C VAL A 21 4.37 12.19 -2.42
N ILE A 22 5.39 12.57 -1.66
CA ILE A 22 5.87 13.95 -1.51
C ILE A 22 4.96 14.81 -0.59
N ALA A 23 5.46 15.18 0.59
CA ALA A 23 5.18 16.44 1.31
C ALA A 23 5.71 16.41 2.76
N SER A 24 6.97 16.03 2.96
CA SER A 24 7.77 16.48 4.10
C SER A 24 9.26 16.20 3.83
N LEU A 25 9.97 17.20 3.31
CA LEU A 25 11.42 17.23 3.42
C LEU A 25 11.78 17.58 4.86
N SER A 26 12.33 16.61 5.56
CA SER A 26 13.41 16.81 6.52
C SER A 26 14.07 15.43 6.70
N VAL A 27 15.39 15.39 6.57
CA VAL A 27 16.34 14.31 6.95
C VAL A 27 17.12 13.64 5.79
N VAL A 28 18.44 13.89 5.91
CA VAL A 28 19.73 13.30 5.44
C VAL A 28 19.73 12.02 4.59
N LEU A 29 20.56 12.05 3.53
CA LEU A 29 20.86 11.00 2.55
C LEU A 29 22.07 10.12 2.98
N PRO A 30 22.05 8.81 2.69
CA PRO A 30 23.28 8.03 2.50
C PRO A 30 23.46 7.56 1.04
N ASP A 31 24.71 7.19 0.73
CA ASP A 31 25.28 6.93 -0.61
C ASP A 31 24.60 5.81 -1.43
N ILE A 32 24.60 6.00 -2.75
CA ILE A 32 24.08 5.06 -3.75
C ILE A 32 25.24 4.23 -4.31
N ALA A 33 25.19 2.91 -4.17
CA ALA A 33 26.08 1.99 -4.85
C ALA A 33 25.42 1.38 -6.10
N THR A 34 26.18 1.30 -7.19
CA THR A 34 25.81 0.69 -8.49
C THR A 34 26.61 -0.58 -8.77
N ALA A 35 25.93 -1.63 -9.26
CA ALA A 35 26.34 -2.49 -10.39
C ALA A 35 25.31 -3.63 -10.58
N GLU A 36 24.81 -3.88 -11.81
CA GLU A 36 24.02 -5.08 -12.17
C GLU A 36 24.69 -5.87 -13.32
N ASP A 37 24.56 -7.20 -13.22
CA ASP A 37 25.08 -8.32 -14.02
C ASP A 37 24.56 -8.37 -15.50
N PRO A 38 25.19 -9.07 -16.47
CA PRO A 38 24.82 -9.07 -17.91
C PRO A 38 23.46 -9.70 -18.29
N GLY A 39 22.65 -10.11 -17.32
CA GLY A 39 21.30 -10.66 -17.55
C GLY A 39 20.24 -9.58 -17.77
N LEU A 40 18.98 -9.97 -17.95
CA LEU A 40 17.86 -9.02 -17.91
C LEU A 40 17.96 -8.18 -16.62
N SER A 41 17.89 -6.86 -16.77
CA SER A 41 17.82 -5.91 -15.66
C SER A 41 16.68 -6.29 -14.71
N ALA A 42 16.78 -5.93 -13.43
CA ALA A 42 15.71 -6.21 -12.47
C ALA A 42 14.33 -5.69 -12.95
N LYS A 43 14.32 -4.53 -13.64
CA LYS A 43 13.12 -3.96 -14.27
C LYS A 43 12.52 -4.90 -15.32
N GLN A 44 13.32 -5.43 -16.24
CA GLN A 44 12.83 -6.33 -17.29
C GLN A 44 12.27 -7.63 -16.70
N LYS A 45 12.93 -8.18 -15.67
CA LYS A 45 12.45 -9.37 -14.95
C LYS A 45 11.10 -9.11 -14.26
N ALA A 46 10.89 -7.92 -13.70
CA ALA A 46 9.62 -7.55 -13.09
C ALA A 46 8.51 -7.33 -14.14
N VAL A 47 8.81 -6.66 -15.25
CA VAL A 47 7.85 -6.48 -16.36
C VAL A 47 7.35 -7.83 -16.91
N ALA A 48 8.24 -8.82 -17.03
CA ALA A 48 7.88 -10.15 -17.51
C ALA A 48 6.89 -10.90 -16.60
N LYS A 49 6.75 -10.50 -15.32
CA LYS A 49 5.78 -11.08 -14.37
C LYS A 49 4.39 -10.47 -14.47
N ILE A 50 4.23 -9.38 -15.23
CA ILE A 50 2.93 -8.73 -15.41
C ILE A 50 2.08 -9.60 -16.37
N PRO A 51 0.86 -10.01 -15.98
CA PRO A 51 0.05 -10.96 -16.75
C PRO A 51 -0.70 -10.29 -17.91
N PHE A 52 0.03 -9.67 -18.85
CA PHE A 52 -0.53 -8.93 -19.99
C PHE A 52 -1.53 -9.76 -20.82
N GLU A 53 -1.25 -11.04 -21.01
CA GLU A 53 -2.10 -11.95 -21.79
C GLU A 53 -3.50 -12.16 -21.18
N ARG A 54 -3.68 -11.82 -19.90
CA ARG A 54 -4.94 -11.93 -19.17
C ARG A 54 -5.66 -10.59 -19.00
N MET A 55 -5.14 -9.53 -19.61
CA MET A 55 -5.71 -8.19 -19.57
C MET A 55 -6.36 -7.84 -20.91
N THR A 56 -7.26 -6.85 -20.91
CA THR A 56 -7.79 -6.30 -22.16
C THR A 56 -6.68 -5.61 -22.96
N ALA A 57 -6.89 -5.45 -24.28
CA ALA A 57 -5.94 -4.74 -25.13
C ALA A 57 -5.71 -3.29 -24.65
N SER A 58 -6.79 -2.58 -24.30
CA SER A 58 -6.73 -1.22 -23.77
C SER A 58 -5.95 -1.13 -22.45
N ALA A 59 -6.19 -2.05 -21.51
CA ALA A 59 -5.45 -2.11 -20.25
C ALA A 59 -3.94 -2.36 -20.48
N THR A 60 -3.64 -3.32 -21.37
CA THR A 60 -2.26 -3.66 -21.76
C THR A 60 -1.53 -2.45 -22.34
N GLU A 61 -2.17 -1.71 -23.24
CA GLU A 61 -1.60 -0.50 -23.85
C GLU A 61 -1.32 0.59 -22.81
N ARG A 62 -2.28 0.87 -21.92
CA ARG A 62 -2.13 1.87 -20.84
C ARG A 62 -0.97 1.52 -19.91
N ILE A 63 -0.85 0.26 -19.49
CA ILE A 63 0.28 -0.21 -18.67
C ILE A 63 1.59 -0.06 -19.44
N LYS A 64 1.69 -0.58 -20.68
CA LYS A 64 2.90 -0.51 -21.50
C LYS A 64 3.38 0.92 -21.74
N SER A 65 2.46 1.87 -21.97
CA SER A 65 2.80 3.29 -22.10
C SER A 65 3.41 3.88 -20.82
N THR A 66 3.00 3.36 -19.67
CA THR A 66 3.50 3.78 -18.35
C THR A 66 4.83 3.14 -18.01
N ILE A 67 5.04 1.84 -18.30
CA ILE A 67 6.28 1.12 -17.98
C ILE A 67 7.39 1.27 -19.04
N ASN A 68 7.36 2.36 -19.81
CA ASN A 68 8.27 2.61 -20.92
C ASN A 68 9.76 2.58 -20.50
N PRO A 69 10.73 2.59 -21.43
CA PRO A 69 12.15 2.48 -21.10
C PRO A 69 12.65 3.51 -20.07
N LYS A 70 12.10 4.73 -20.07
CA LYS A 70 12.46 5.82 -19.14
C LYS A 70 11.79 5.71 -17.78
N ALA A 71 10.80 4.82 -17.61
CA ALA A 71 10.12 4.65 -16.33
C ALA A 71 11.11 4.24 -15.23
N ILE A 72 11.09 4.96 -14.13
CA ILE A 72 11.87 4.65 -12.94
C ILE A 72 11.30 3.37 -12.32
N TYR A 73 12.18 2.44 -11.94
CA TYR A 73 11.79 1.16 -11.37
C TYR A 73 12.27 1.03 -9.92
N LYS A 74 11.40 0.51 -9.06
CA LYS A 74 11.74 0.17 -7.68
C LYS A 74 11.08 -1.16 -7.29
N HIS A 75 11.89 -2.08 -6.80
CA HIS A 75 11.42 -3.25 -6.09
C HIS A 75 11.34 -2.95 -4.59
N LEU A 76 10.20 -3.27 -3.98
CA LEU A 76 10.03 -3.31 -2.53
C LEU A 76 10.13 -4.77 -2.07
N PRO A 77 11.06 -5.07 -1.16
CA PRO A 77 11.46 -6.43 -0.86
C PRO A 77 10.33 -7.25 -0.25
N LYS A 78 10.47 -8.57 -0.32
CA LYS A 78 9.52 -9.51 0.25
C LYS A 78 9.38 -9.31 1.76
N SER A 79 8.16 -9.08 2.21
CA SER A 79 7.78 -8.99 3.63
C SER A 79 6.84 -10.12 4.00
N THR A 80 6.87 -10.51 5.27
CA THR A 80 6.06 -11.62 5.82
C THR A 80 5.28 -11.11 7.01
N ILE A 81 3.97 -11.36 7.04
CA ILE A 81 3.07 -11.01 8.13
C ILE A 81 2.12 -12.16 8.44
N GLN A 82 1.70 -12.28 9.70
CA GLN A 82 0.58 -13.14 10.06
C GLN A 82 -0.72 -12.45 9.64
N CYS A 83 -1.38 -13.00 8.64
CA CYS A 83 -2.62 -12.45 8.08
C CYS A 83 -3.31 -13.50 7.21
N SER A 84 -4.62 -13.65 7.34
CA SER A 84 -5.39 -14.53 6.46
C SER A 84 -5.45 -13.98 5.03
N PRO A 85 -5.53 -14.86 4.02
CA PRO A 85 -5.67 -14.44 2.62
C PRO A 85 -6.86 -13.51 2.41
N GLU A 86 -8.01 -13.83 3.01
CA GLU A 86 -9.25 -13.09 2.82
C GLU A 86 -9.15 -11.66 3.34
N LEU A 87 -8.53 -11.47 4.52
CA LEU A 87 -8.33 -10.14 5.09
C LEU A 87 -7.30 -9.35 4.28
N TYR A 88 -6.18 -9.97 3.94
CA TYR A 88 -5.14 -9.32 3.15
C TYR A 88 -5.68 -8.81 1.80
N ILE A 89 -6.36 -9.69 1.04
CA ILE A 89 -6.94 -9.34 -0.27
C ILE A 89 -8.00 -8.25 -0.12
N GLN A 90 -8.81 -8.29 0.94
CA GLN A 90 -9.79 -7.25 1.23
C GLN A 90 -9.11 -5.89 1.44
N LEU A 91 -8.04 -5.82 2.23
CA LEU A 91 -7.33 -4.57 2.51
C LEU A 91 -6.58 -4.03 1.28
N VAL A 92 -6.03 -4.91 0.43
CA VAL A 92 -5.39 -4.51 -0.83
C VAL A 92 -6.40 -3.95 -1.83
N ARG A 93 -7.57 -4.59 -1.97
CA ARG A 93 -8.59 -4.16 -2.96
C ARG A 93 -9.43 -2.97 -2.49
N TYR A 94 -9.54 -2.78 -1.18
CA TYR A 94 -10.32 -1.71 -0.55
C TYR A 94 -9.44 -0.86 0.39
N PRO A 95 -8.46 -0.11 -0.16
CA PRO A 95 -7.50 0.66 0.63
C PRO A 95 -8.14 1.79 1.45
N GLU A 96 -9.39 2.18 1.15
CA GLU A 96 -10.17 3.09 1.99
C GLU A 96 -10.37 2.54 3.42
N LEU A 97 -10.39 1.22 3.59
CA LEU A 97 -10.49 0.59 4.91
C LEU A 97 -9.26 0.90 5.76
N VAL A 98 -8.07 0.69 5.19
CA VAL A 98 -6.79 0.97 5.84
C VAL A 98 -6.68 2.45 6.18
N CYS A 99 -7.00 3.32 5.21
CA CYS A 99 -6.89 4.77 5.40
C CYS A 99 -7.87 5.27 6.47
N ASN A 100 -9.11 4.81 6.46
CA ASN A 100 -10.11 5.26 7.42
C ASN A 100 -9.87 4.69 8.83
N MET A 101 -9.29 3.49 8.97
CA MET A 101 -8.83 2.98 10.28
C MET A 101 -7.73 3.88 10.87
N TRP A 102 -6.75 4.27 10.06
CA TRP A 102 -5.70 5.18 10.50
C TRP A 102 -6.19 6.60 10.77
N GLU A 103 -7.20 7.09 10.04
CA GLU A 103 -7.88 8.35 10.33
C GLU A 103 -8.51 8.34 11.73
N LEU A 104 -9.18 7.25 12.09
CA LEU A 104 -9.75 7.06 13.43
C LEU A 104 -8.68 7.02 14.54
N MET A 105 -7.44 6.63 14.20
CA MET A 105 -6.29 6.66 15.12
C MET A 105 -5.62 8.05 15.20
N GLY A 106 -6.07 9.03 14.40
CA GLY A 106 -5.43 10.36 14.30
C GLY A 106 -4.10 10.36 13.54
N ALA A 107 -3.75 9.26 12.88
CA ALA A 107 -2.49 9.10 12.15
C ALA A 107 -2.58 9.56 10.68
N ALA A 108 -3.79 9.57 10.11
CA ALA A 108 -4.01 9.87 8.69
C ALA A 108 -4.55 11.27 8.44
N LYS A 109 -3.99 11.97 7.44
CA LYS A 109 -4.58 13.18 6.80
C LYS A 109 -4.82 12.96 5.31
N LEU A 110 -5.05 11.71 4.93
CA LEU A 110 -5.32 11.26 3.56
C LEU A 110 -6.79 10.86 3.45
N ARG A 111 -7.40 11.12 2.30
CA ARG A 111 -8.75 10.66 1.97
C ARG A 111 -8.71 9.75 0.77
N VAL A 112 -9.43 8.64 0.86
CA VAL A 112 -9.69 7.74 -0.26
C VAL A 112 -11.18 7.77 -0.54
N ASN A 113 -11.56 8.12 -1.76
CA ASN A 113 -12.95 8.16 -2.21
C ASN A 113 -13.13 7.20 -3.38
N ARG A 114 -13.88 6.12 -3.16
CA ARG A 114 -14.19 5.16 -4.22
C ARG A 114 -15.22 5.75 -5.18
N ILE A 115 -14.85 5.84 -6.46
CA ILE A 115 -15.67 6.43 -7.53
C ILE A 115 -16.19 5.39 -8.52
N GLY A 116 -15.66 4.16 -8.48
CA GLY A 116 -16.13 3.02 -9.25
C GLY A 116 -15.81 1.71 -8.54
N GLU A 117 -16.21 0.58 -9.12
CA GLU A 117 -15.95 -0.74 -8.50
C GLU A 117 -14.45 -0.97 -8.29
N PHE A 118 -13.64 -0.58 -9.28
CA PHE A 118 -12.18 -0.74 -9.28
C PHE A 118 -11.42 0.58 -9.25
N GLU A 119 -12.13 1.70 -9.07
CA GLU A 119 -11.56 3.04 -9.17
C GLU A 119 -11.77 3.87 -7.91
N PHE A 120 -10.74 4.59 -7.51
CA PHE A 120 -10.79 5.49 -6.36
C PHE A 120 -9.85 6.69 -6.54
N ILE A 121 -10.22 7.79 -5.91
CA ILE A 121 -9.40 9.00 -5.81
C ILE A 121 -8.74 9.03 -4.44
N VAL A 122 -7.45 9.30 -4.43
CA VAL A 122 -6.68 9.59 -3.23
C VAL A 122 -6.38 11.08 -3.21
N SER A 123 -6.63 11.75 -2.09
CA SER A 123 -6.34 13.18 -1.94
C SER A 123 -5.82 13.51 -0.55
N ASP A 124 -4.88 14.45 -0.45
CA ASP A 124 -4.41 14.99 0.82
C ASP A 124 -5.00 16.38 1.12
N LEU A 125 -4.64 16.96 2.28
CA LEU A 125 -5.07 18.31 2.67
C LEU A 125 -4.31 19.44 1.96
N LYS A 126 -3.28 19.12 1.17
CA LYS A 126 -2.42 20.08 0.45
C LYS A 126 -2.84 20.23 -1.01
N GLY A 127 -3.88 19.52 -1.44
CA GLY A 127 -4.42 19.56 -2.79
C GLY A 127 -3.75 18.60 -3.77
N ASN A 128 -2.93 17.67 -3.28
CA ASN A 128 -2.40 16.58 -4.11
C ASN A 128 -3.48 15.54 -4.31
N THR A 129 -3.61 15.07 -5.55
CA THR A 129 -4.64 14.09 -5.92
C THR A 129 -4.08 13.04 -6.86
N SER A 130 -4.52 11.80 -6.67
CA SER A 130 -4.24 10.69 -7.58
C SER A 130 -5.51 9.92 -7.86
N GLN A 131 -5.75 9.59 -9.13
CA GLN A 131 -6.73 8.59 -9.52
C GLN A 131 -6.04 7.23 -9.58
N VAL A 132 -6.67 6.21 -9.01
CA VAL A 132 -6.15 4.85 -8.96
C VAL A 132 -7.20 3.89 -9.49
N GLU A 133 -6.77 2.97 -10.36
CA GLU A 133 -7.58 1.92 -10.94
C GLU A 133 -6.91 0.55 -10.69
N LEU A 134 -7.66 -0.40 -10.15
CA LEU A 134 -7.27 -1.81 -10.10
C LEU A 134 -7.54 -2.45 -11.47
N ILE A 135 -6.50 -2.53 -12.31
CA ILE A 135 -6.58 -3.02 -13.69
C ILE A 135 -6.72 -4.54 -13.75
N TYR A 136 -6.06 -5.23 -12.82
CA TYR A 136 -6.05 -6.69 -12.78
C TYR A 136 -5.89 -7.17 -11.34
N GLY A 137 -6.63 -8.21 -10.96
CA GLY A 137 -6.57 -8.75 -9.59
C GLY A 137 -6.91 -10.24 -9.53
N THR A 138 -5.98 -11.04 -9.04
CA THR A 138 -6.21 -12.43 -8.61
C THR A 138 -6.06 -12.52 -7.09
N GLN A 139 -5.93 -13.74 -6.57
CA GLN A 139 -5.53 -13.97 -5.20
C GLN A 139 -4.08 -13.52 -4.95
N ASN A 140 -3.18 -13.75 -5.91
CA ASN A 140 -1.74 -13.61 -5.73
C ASN A 140 -1.12 -12.39 -6.43
N THR A 141 -1.86 -11.74 -7.34
CA THR A 141 -1.33 -10.62 -8.11
C THR A 141 -2.38 -9.53 -8.26
N HIS A 142 -2.01 -8.30 -7.93
CA HIS A 142 -2.83 -7.11 -8.18
C HIS A 142 -2.01 -6.08 -8.92
N VAL A 143 -2.59 -5.50 -9.97
CA VAL A 143 -1.95 -4.48 -10.80
C VAL A 143 -2.79 -3.23 -10.74
N PHE A 144 -2.21 -2.17 -10.20
CA PHE A 144 -2.82 -0.85 -10.12
C PHE A 144 -2.18 0.09 -11.13
N LEU A 145 -3.00 0.91 -11.78
CA LEU A 145 -2.55 2.07 -12.53
C LEU A 145 -2.94 3.33 -11.74
N ILE A 146 -1.98 4.22 -11.58
CA ILE A 146 -2.11 5.45 -10.80
C ILE A 146 -1.77 6.62 -11.72
N ASP A 147 -2.67 7.59 -11.82
CA ASP A 147 -2.41 8.90 -12.43
C ASP A 147 -2.41 9.94 -11.30
N GLY A 148 -1.21 10.42 -10.97
CA GLY A 148 -0.97 11.28 -9.81
C GLY A 148 -0.48 12.66 -10.22
N ASN A 149 -0.94 13.67 -9.48
CA ASN A 149 -0.35 14.99 -9.50
C ASN A 149 0.22 15.33 -8.12
N TYR A 150 1.34 16.04 -8.14
CA TYR A 150 1.97 16.54 -6.94
C TYR A 150 2.34 18.01 -7.08
N LYS A 151 2.00 18.78 -6.05
CA LYS A 151 2.41 20.15 -5.82
C LYS A 151 3.07 20.26 -4.47
N GLY A 152 4.33 20.71 -4.46
CA GLY A 152 5.14 20.81 -3.26
C GLY A 152 5.81 22.16 -3.10
N PRO A 153 6.15 22.55 -1.86
CA PRO A 153 6.80 23.83 -1.58
C PRO A 153 8.19 23.99 -2.21
N LEU A 154 8.84 22.88 -2.59
CA LEU A 154 10.15 22.88 -3.24
C LEU A 154 10.08 22.83 -4.77
N LEU A 155 8.89 22.82 -5.34
CA LEU A 155 8.69 22.64 -6.77
C LEU A 155 8.00 23.86 -7.37
N VAL A 156 8.64 24.43 -8.38
CA VAL A 156 8.09 25.55 -9.16
C VAL A 156 6.92 25.09 -10.05
N LYS A 157 6.90 23.81 -10.44
CA LYS A 157 5.86 23.20 -11.30
C LYS A 157 5.26 21.97 -10.64
N ASN A 158 3.99 21.70 -10.95
CA ASN A 158 3.34 20.46 -10.57
C ASN A 158 4.06 19.29 -11.25
N ILE A 159 4.40 18.24 -10.50
CA ILE A 159 4.89 16.99 -11.05
C ILE A 159 3.67 16.13 -11.34
N LYS A 160 3.58 15.62 -12.56
CA LYS A 160 2.63 14.59 -12.94
C LYS A 160 3.39 13.28 -13.12
N ALA A 161 2.78 12.20 -12.62
CA ALA A 161 3.36 10.88 -12.67
C ALA A 161 2.28 9.85 -12.99
N LYS A 162 2.57 9.00 -13.96
CA LYS A 162 1.82 7.75 -14.17
C LYS A 162 2.61 6.62 -13.55
N THR A 163 1.97 5.83 -12.69
CA THR A 163 2.64 4.75 -11.96
C THR A 163 1.89 3.45 -12.13
N VAL A 164 2.61 2.37 -12.41
CA VAL A 164 2.10 1.00 -12.32
C VAL A 164 2.66 0.39 -11.04
N VAL A 165 1.77 -0.16 -10.22
CA VAL A 165 2.13 -0.88 -8.99
C VAL A 165 1.65 -2.31 -9.13
N VAL A 166 2.58 -3.26 -8.99
CA VAL A 166 2.30 -4.70 -9.02
C VAL A 166 2.53 -5.25 -7.63
N VAL A 167 1.46 -5.70 -6.98
CA VAL A 167 1.54 -6.40 -5.70
C VAL A 167 1.58 -7.89 -5.99
N HIS A 168 2.62 -8.55 -5.49
CA HIS A 168 2.76 -10.00 -5.53
C HIS A 168 2.54 -10.57 -4.13
N SER A 169 1.72 -11.60 -4.01
CA SER A 169 1.36 -12.19 -2.73
C SER A 169 1.34 -13.71 -2.80
N SER A 170 1.79 -14.36 -1.73
CA SER A 170 1.66 -15.81 -1.52
C SER A 170 1.15 -16.06 -0.12
N PHE A 171 0.35 -17.10 0.03
CA PHE A 171 -0.30 -17.45 1.28
C PHE A 171 0.10 -18.87 1.66
N GLU A 172 0.51 -19.04 2.91
CA GLU A 172 0.95 -20.31 3.46
C GLU A 172 0.47 -20.43 4.90
N LEU A 173 0.60 -21.62 5.46
CA LEU A 173 0.46 -21.83 6.90
C LEU A 173 1.86 -21.97 7.51
N ASN A 174 2.06 -21.43 8.71
CA ASN A 174 3.26 -21.73 9.48
C ASN A 174 3.18 -23.12 10.14
N ASP A 175 4.24 -23.52 10.85
CA ASP A 175 4.33 -24.80 11.57
C ASP A 175 3.21 -24.99 12.63
N LYS A 176 2.55 -23.90 13.05
CA LYS A 176 1.42 -23.90 13.99
C LYS A 176 0.06 -23.89 13.29
N SER A 177 0.03 -24.11 11.97
CA SER A 177 -1.18 -24.01 11.13
C SER A 177 -1.84 -22.62 11.15
N GLU A 178 -1.07 -21.56 11.42
CA GLU A 178 -1.56 -20.18 11.38
C GLU A 178 -1.27 -19.55 10.02
N PRO A 179 -2.17 -18.70 9.50
CA PRO A 179 -2.00 -18.11 8.18
C PRO A 179 -0.88 -17.07 8.15
N ILE A 180 0.02 -17.24 7.19
CA ILE A 180 1.09 -16.31 6.85
C ILE A 180 0.86 -15.78 5.45
N THR A 181 0.93 -14.46 5.31
CA THR A 181 0.98 -13.78 4.03
C THR A 181 2.39 -13.26 3.78
N LYS A 182 2.93 -13.60 2.62
CA LYS A 182 4.17 -13.03 2.09
C LYS A 182 3.82 -12.15 0.90
N HIS A 183 4.38 -10.95 0.82
CA HIS A 183 4.18 -10.08 -0.35
C HIS A 183 5.41 -9.26 -0.70
N SER A 184 5.46 -8.78 -1.93
CA SER A 184 6.44 -7.82 -2.45
C SER A 184 5.75 -6.90 -3.45
N ILE A 185 6.38 -5.77 -3.76
CA ILE A 185 5.79 -4.80 -4.70
C ILE A 185 6.83 -4.40 -5.75
N ASP A 186 6.42 -4.38 -7.01
CA ASP A 186 7.16 -3.76 -8.11
C ASP A 186 6.48 -2.45 -8.50
N LEU A 187 7.23 -1.35 -8.52
CA LEU A 187 6.77 -0.02 -8.87
C LEU A 187 7.47 0.48 -10.12
N PHE A 188 6.68 0.97 -11.07
CA PHE A 188 7.16 1.57 -12.32
C PHE A 188 6.55 2.97 -12.45
N MET A 189 7.38 4.00 -12.37
CA MET A 189 6.93 5.39 -12.41
C MET A 189 7.43 6.08 -13.67
N ASN A 190 6.51 6.60 -14.47
CA ASN A 190 6.80 7.49 -15.57
C ASN A 190 6.42 8.93 -15.19
N LEU A 191 7.39 9.82 -15.28
CA LEU A 191 7.21 11.23 -15.00
C LEU A 191 6.95 11.99 -16.32
N ASP A 192 6.12 13.03 -16.27
CA ASP A 192 5.89 13.87 -17.44
C ASP A 192 7.20 14.50 -17.97
N SER A 193 7.29 14.69 -19.28
CA SER A 193 8.45 15.35 -19.90
C SER A 193 8.46 16.85 -19.57
N GLY A 194 9.61 17.40 -19.16
CA GLY A 194 9.76 18.83 -18.83
C GLY A 194 10.00 19.12 -17.36
N ILE A 195 10.30 18.07 -16.59
CA ILE A 195 10.81 18.18 -15.23
C ILE A 195 12.34 18.26 -15.32
N GLY A 196 12.96 19.26 -14.68
CA GLY A 196 14.41 19.48 -14.77
C GLY A 196 15.22 18.58 -13.85
N ASP A 197 16.54 18.56 -14.07
CA ASP A 197 17.54 17.70 -13.42
C ASP A 197 17.46 17.66 -11.88
N ILE A 198 17.01 18.76 -11.25
CA ILE A 198 16.79 18.85 -9.79
C ILE A 198 15.79 17.79 -9.29
N VAL A 199 14.74 17.49 -10.06
CA VAL A 199 13.73 16.50 -9.65
C VAL A 199 14.29 15.08 -9.76
N GLU A 200 15.05 14.79 -10.82
CA GLU A 200 15.68 13.49 -11.00
C GLU A 200 16.73 13.21 -9.91
N GLY A 201 17.53 14.22 -9.54
CA GLY A 201 18.61 14.06 -8.55
C GLY A 201 18.16 14.08 -7.07
N VAL A 202 17.07 14.77 -6.73
CA VAL A 202 16.68 15.00 -5.32
C VAL A 202 15.31 14.41 -4.98
N VAL A 203 14.31 14.69 -5.80
CA VAL A 203 12.92 14.35 -5.48
C VAL A 203 12.65 12.87 -5.68
N VAL A 204 13.17 12.28 -6.76
CA VAL A 204 13.01 10.84 -7.04
C VAL A 204 13.67 9.97 -5.96
N PRO A 205 14.94 10.19 -5.54
CA PRO A 205 15.53 9.41 -4.46
C PRO A 205 14.75 9.52 -3.14
N LEU A 206 14.34 10.74 -2.77
CA LEU A 206 13.55 10.95 -1.56
C LEU A 206 12.20 10.24 -1.64
N PHE A 207 11.51 10.34 -2.78
CA PHE A 207 10.28 9.63 -3.04
C PHE A 207 10.43 8.13 -2.81
N MET A 208 11.52 7.55 -3.34
CA MET A 208 11.78 6.11 -3.21
C MET A 208 12.01 5.74 -1.75
N LYS A 209 12.69 6.59 -1.00
CA LYS A 209 12.92 6.35 0.42
C LYS A 209 11.64 6.39 1.26
N VAL A 210 10.80 7.39 1.03
CA VAL A 210 9.49 7.49 1.69
C VAL A 210 8.60 6.30 1.32
N THR A 211 8.66 5.86 0.06
CA THR A 211 7.92 4.67 -0.40
C THR A 211 8.32 3.41 0.36
N GLU A 212 9.62 3.19 0.62
CA GLU A 212 10.09 2.08 1.46
C GLU A 212 9.57 2.17 2.90
N TRP A 213 9.65 3.34 3.53
CA TRP A 213 9.16 3.52 4.90
C TRP A 213 7.65 3.26 5.01
N ASN A 214 6.86 3.82 4.09
CA ASN A 214 5.42 3.60 4.07
C ASN A 214 5.10 2.13 3.84
N TYR A 215 5.86 1.44 3.00
CA TYR A 215 5.69 0.01 2.76
C TYR A 215 5.86 -0.81 4.03
N ASP A 216 6.90 -0.54 4.81
CA ASP A 216 7.14 -1.23 6.08
C ASP A 216 6.03 -0.95 7.10
N GLU A 217 5.56 0.30 7.20
CA GLU A 217 4.51 0.68 8.15
C GLU A 217 3.14 0.11 7.78
N ILE A 218 2.74 0.23 6.49
CA ILE A 218 1.50 -0.35 5.99
C ILE A 218 1.53 -1.87 6.22
N THR A 219 2.65 -2.52 5.90
CA THR A 219 2.80 -3.97 6.09
C THR A 219 2.59 -4.37 7.56
N LYS A 220 3.25 -3.68 8.49
CA LYS A 220 3.05 -3.92 9.94
C LYS A 220 1.61 -3.68 10.36
N PHE A 221 1.00 -2.60 9.89
CA PHE A 221 -0.38 -2.26 10.23
C PHE A 221 -1.36 -3.32 9.75
N VAL A 222 -1.21 -3.85 8.54
CA VAL A 222 -2.04 -4.96 8.03
C VAL A 222 -1.95 -6.18 8.96
N GLY A 223 -0.74 -6.53 9.44
CA GLY A 223 -0.57 -7.60 10.43
C GLY A 223 -1.27 -7.29 11.77
N GLN A 224 -1.21 -6.03 12.23
CA GLN A 224 -1.93 -5.60 13.44
C GLN A 224 -3.45 -5.66 13.30
N VAL A 225 -4.00 -5.36 12.12
CA VAL A 225 -5.44 -5.50 11.88
C VAL A 225 -5.86 -6.97 12.03
N TYR A 226 -5.06 -7.90 11.52
CA TYR A 226 -5.30 -9.33 11.71
C TYR A 226 -5.21 -9.73 13.19
N ASP A 227 -4.15 -9.32 13.89
CA ASP A 227 -3.96 -9.62 15.32
C ASP A 227 -5.13 -9.09 16.18
N VAL A 228 -5.61 -7.87 15.91
CA VAL A 228 -6.76 -7.31 16.64
C VAL A 228 -8.07 -8.04 16.28
N ALA A 229 -8.26 -8.45 15.03
CA ALA A 229 -9.42 -9.26 14.65
C ALA A 229 -9.42 -10.62 15.37
N LEU A 230 -8.23 -11.19 15.61
CA LEU A 230 -8.03 -12.46 16.29
C LEU A 230 -8.21 -12.35 17.81
N THR A 231 -7.55 -11.37 18.44
CA THR A 231 -7.43 -11.28 19.91
C THR A 231 -8.48 -10.38 20.56
N LYS A 232 -9.09 -9.46 19.80
CA LYS A 232 -10.07 -8.47 20.29
C LYS A 232 -11.26 -8.32 19.32
N PRO A 233 -11.99 -9.41 19.02
CA PRO A 233 -13.05 -9.41 18.00
C PRO A 233 -14.14 -8.36 18.23
N ASP A 234 -14.63 -8.19 19.46
CA ASP A 234 -15.63 -7.15 19.76
C ASP A 234 -15.10 -5.74 19.56
N GLY A 235 -13.82 -5.52 19.89
CA GLY A 235 -13.13 -4.26 19.65
C GLY A 235 -13.02 -3.95 18.16
N MET A 236 -12.68 -4.97 17.35
CA MET A 236 -12.64 -4.88 15.90
C MET A 236 -14.02 -4.55 15.31
N GLN A 237 -15.09 -5.23 15.76
CA GLN A 237 -16.44 -4.93 15.28
C GLN A 237 -16.84 -3.49 15.61
N ARG A 238 -16.57 -3.01 16.84
CA ARG A 238 -16.79 -1.60 17.20
C ARG A 238 -15.99 -0.64 16.33
N LEU A 239 -14.72 -0.94 16.01
CA LEU A 239 -13.93 -0.12 15.09
C LEU A 239 -14.60 -0.05 13.71
N ILE A 240 -15.04 -1.19 13.16
CA ILE A 240 -15.70 -1.27 11.85
C ILE A 240 -16.99 -0.44 11.79
N THR A 241 -17.73 -0.33 12.90
CA THR A 241 -18.91 0.55 12.97
C THR A 241 -18.58 2.04 12.77
N LYS A 242 -17.35 2.45 13.08
CA LYS A 242 -16.87 3.84 12.99
C LYS A 242 -16.24 4.19 11.64
N LEU A 243 -16.08 3.21 10.74
CA LEU A 243 -15.50 3.44 9.41
C LEU A 243 -16.47 4.20 8.49
N THR A 244 -16.66 5.50 8.69
CA THR A 244 -17.67 6.31 7.99
C THR A 244 -17.28 6.71 6.57
N ARG A 245 -16.02 6.50 6.15
CA ARG A 245 -15.52 6.86 4.81
C ARG A 245 -15.50 5.70 3.83
N CYS A 246 -16.12 4.58 4.19
CA CYS A 246 -16.20 3.39 3.35
C CYS A 246 -17.65 3.08 2.98
N GLN A 247 -17.89 2.56 1.78
CA GLN A 247 -19.23 2.14 1.38
C GLN A 247 -19.78 1.06 2.35
N PRO A 248 -21.09 1.07 2.67
CA PRO A 248 -21.66 0.13 3.65
C PRO A 248 -21.41 -1.35 3.32
N ALA A 249 -21.47 -1.72 2.04
CA ALA A 249 -21.21 -3.10 1.59
C ALA A 249 -19.77 -3.55 1.90
N ILE A 250 -18.79 -2.66 1.71
CA ILE A 250 -17.37 -2.94 1.96
C ILE A 250 -17.12 -3.13 3.45
N ARG A 251 -17.72 -2.29 4.30
CA ARG A 251 -17.66 -2.44 5.76
C ARG A 251 -18.32 -3.73 6.25
N LYS A 252 -19.49 -4.08 5.70
CA LYS A 252 -20.19 -5.33 6.01
C LYS A 252 -19.33 -6.53 5.64
N ARG A 253 -18.63 -6.48 4.50
CA ARG A 253 -17.68 -7.52 4.10
C ARG A 253 -16.51 -7.63 5.07
N LEU A 254 -15.92 -6.52 5.49
CA LEU A 254 -14.84 -6.53 6.50
C LEU A 254 -15.32 -7.11 7.84
N SER A 255 -16.52 -6.75 8.29
CA SER A 255 -17.14 -7.31 9.51
C SER A 255 -17.27 -8.83 9.42
N LYS A 256 -17.74 -9.36 8.28
CA LYS A 256 -17.82 -10.81 8.05
C LYS A 256 -16.45 -11.49 8.10
N VAL A 257 -15.46 -10.94 7.38
CA VAL A 257 -14.09 -11.50 7.33
C VAL A 257 -13.47 -11.55 8.73
N THR A 258 -13.58 -10.46 9.50
CA THR A 258 -13.02 -10.38 10.85
C THR A 258 -13.74 -11.29 11.86
N THR A 259 -15.06 -11.50 11.69
CA THR A 259 -15.82 -12.47 12.50
C THR A 259 -15.35 -13.90 12.23
N ALA A 260 -15.18 -14.27 10.96
CA ALA A 260 -14.73 -15.60 10.57
C ALA A 260 -13.31 -15.94 11.10
N ILE A 261 -12.42 -14.93 11.18
CA ILE A 261 -11.08 -15.08 11.78
C ILE A 261 -11.20 -15.48 13.26
N ALA A 262 -12.04 -14.78 14.02
CA ALA A 262 -12.24 -15.06 15.44
C ALA A 262 -12.87 -16.45 15.67
N GLU A 263 -13.88 -16.82 14.87
CA GLU A 263 -14.52 -18.14 14.96
C GLU A 263 -13.56 -19.29 14.64
N SER A 264 -12.69 -19.10 13.64
CA SER A 264 -11.68 -20.10 13.25
C SER A 264 -10.67 -20.33 14.37
N SER A 265 -10.27 -19.27 15.08
CA SER A 265 -9.37 -19.36 16.23
C SER A 265 -9.96 -20.16 17.38
N VAL A 266 -11.24 -19.90 17.73
CA VAL A 266 -11.95 -20.65 18.78
C VAL A 266 -12.03 -22.13 18.42
N ARG A 267 -12.31 -22.46 17.15
CA ARG A 267 -12.39 -23.84 16.68
C ARG A 267 -11.06 -24.57 16.79
N THR A 268 -9.95 -23.93 16.39
CA THR A 268 -8.61 -24.51 16.52
C THR A 268 -8.21 -24.72 17.97
N ALA A 269 -8.61 -23.81 18.88
CA ALA A 269 -8.34 -23.95 20.31
C ALA A 269 -9.18 -25.06 20.99
N ALA A 270 -10.32 -25.44 20.41
CA ALA A 270 -11.23 -26.45 20.95
C ALA A 270 -10.91 -27.90 20.52
N LEU A 271 -9.96 -28.11 19.60
CA LEU A 271 -9.52 -29.44 19.19
C LEU A 271 -8.51 -30.00 20.22
N PRO A 272 -8.71 -31.23 20.75
CA PRO A 272 -7.73 -31.86 21.64
C PRO A 272 -6.42 -32.13 20.88
N LYS A 273 -5.28 -31.86 21.55
CA LYS A 273 -3.93 -32.17 21.05
C LYS A 273 -3.68 -33.67 20.99
#